data_AF-A0A3M0Z410-F1
#
_entry.id   AF-A0A3M0Z410-F1
#
_cell.length_a   1.000
_cell.length_b   1.000
_cell.length_c   1.000
_cell.angle_alpha   90.00
_cell.angle_beta   90.00
_cell.angle_gamma   90.00
#
_symmetry.space_group_name_H-M   'P 1'
#
loop_
_entity.id
_entity.type
_entity.pdbx_description
1 polymer ?
#
loop_
_entity_poly.entity_id
_entity_poly.type
_entity_poly.pdbx_seq_one_letter_code
_entity_poly.pdbx_strand_id
1 'polypeptide(L)'
;YVPFAAKHPNLRVAGPFRNLGPFGDWRIIPGTLWIRYYLPDRGKGPLAGVQLPKIWLETPSGQRFCIVPLSIRHVFRRQNIPLTRLDPGKQKFKAHLMGKAIGFSKGFGIFGGAINGLGKNLVGQRQGSRWERQVRQRVRELVRLMEGRGEDQPPPGNLEAAATCCNFIHYLGRTLYCADGHVLVVWGRLPVIPRTYQHADYLAAGDLRYLSFTRYLLCHGGFDLKQTHSLYPLICTGSLADEELVTFSRPGQGEWYVIAWSRSKDRPHNATKENGVTWQEWGPGVVQQLTTRWLTVAPHWQKSGIAPDSKLLPWNRSDWSGSQYDPNLTGNNLRPGVLGDYQPRISYFTREAFEALGDIRRALPLPPGEDW
;
A
#
# COMPACT_ATOMS: atom_id res chain seq x y z
N TYR A 1 -17.77 -20.30 -0.23
CA TYR A 1 -16.83 -19.93 0.85
C TYR A 1 -15.42 -20.30 0.42
N VAL A 2 -14.49 -19.34 0.38
CA VAL A 2 -13.09 -19.59 0.02
C VAL A 2 -12.25 -19.38 1.29
N PRO A 3 -11.52 -20.40 1.80
CA PRO A 3 -10.63 -20.23 2.94
C PRO A 3 -9.41 -19.39 2.51
N PHE A 4 -9.51 -18.08 2.65
CA PHE A 4 -8.58 -17.12 2.06
C PHE A 4 -7.22 -17.03 2.78
N ALA A 5 -7.14 -17.41 4.06
CA ALA A 5 -5.97 -17.09 4.89
C ALA A 5 -4.94 -18.22 5.06
N ALA A 6 -5.34 -19.49 5.02
CA ALA A 6 -4.44 -20.58 5.46
C ALA A 6 -3.85 -21.43 4.32
N LYS A 7 -4.40 -21.36 3.10
CA LYS A 7 -4.09 -22.35 2.04
C LYS A 7 -3.38 -21.82 0.79
N HIS A 8 -3.07 -20.53 0.69
CA HIS A 8 -2.28 -20.04 -0.43
C HIS A 8 -0.79 -20.04 -0.04
N PRO A 9 0.07 -20.87 -0.67
CA PRO A 9 1.47 -21.03 -0.27
C PRO A 9 2.33 -19.75 -0.38
N ASN A 10 1.80 -18.71 -1.03
CA ASN A 10 2.46 -17.44 -1.31
C ASN A 10 1.81 -16.23 -0.59
N LEU A 11 0.92 -16.46 0.38
CA LEU A 11 0.31 -15.37 1.16
C LEU A 11 0.87 -15.33 2.59
N ARG A 12 1.36 -14.16 2.99
CA ARG A 12 1.67 -13.84 4.38
C ARG A 12 0.44 -13.27 5.05
N VAL A 13 0.00 -13.93 6.11
CA VAL A 13 -1.16 -13.49 6.88
C VAL A 13 -0.70 -12.92 8.21
N ALA A 14 -0.89 -11.62 8.38
CA ALA A 14 -0.94 -11.01 9.69
C ALA A 14 -2.39 -11.04 10.18
N GLY A 15 -2.61 -11.44 11.43
CA GLY A 15 -3.96 -11.55 11.99
C GLY A 15 -4.69 -10.20 11.96
N PRO A 16 -6.01 -10.18 11.76
CA PRO A 16 -6.82 -9.01 12.04
C PRO A 16 -6.82 -8.79 13.56
N PHE A 17 -5.88 -7.96 14.02
CA PHE A 17 -6.17 -7.08 15.16
C PHE A 17 -7.53 -6.44 14.90
N ARG A 18 -8.33 -6.14 15.94
CA ARG A 18 -9.57 -5.37 15.72
C ARG A 18 -9.17 -4.17 14.88
N ASN A 19 -9.60 -4.12 13.62
CA ASN A 19 -9.44 -2.90 12.87
C ASN A 19 -10.50 -1.97 13.46
N LEU A 20 -10.10 -1.31 14.54
CA LEU A 20 -10.74 -0.11 15.01
C LEU A 20 -10.50 1.04 14.00
N GLY A 21 -9.77 0.79 12.90
CA GLY A 21 -9.18 1.82 12.08
C GLY A 21 -8.06 2.53 12.82
N PRO A 22 -7.41 3.50 12.18
CA PRO A 22 -6.67 4.59 12.85
C PRO A 22 -7.45 5.25 14.02
N PHE A 23 -8.76 5.03 14.11
CA PHE A 23 -9.68 5.81 14.93
C PHE A 23 -10.69 4.97 15.71
N GLY A 24 -10.38 3.86 16.38
CA GLY A 24 -11.32 3.38 17.41
C GLY A 24 -12.80 3.11 17.03
N ASP A 25 -13.15 2.73 15.79
CA ASP A 25 -14.51 2.83 15.21
C ASP A 25 -14.96 4.29 14.93
N TRP A 26 -14.11 5.02 14.21
CA TRP A 26 -14.19 6.48 13.98
C TRP A 26 -14.24 7.37 15.23
N ARG A 27 -13.92 6.81 16.41
CA ARG A 27 -13.69 7.53 17.67
C ARG A 27 -12.20 7.56 17.97
N ILE A 28 -11.62 8.75 18.11
CA ILE A 28 -10.24 8.87 18.60
C ILE A 28 -10.20 8.27 20.02
N ILE A 29 -9.49 7.15 20.18
CA ILE A 29 -9.24 6.56 21.49
C ILE A 29 -7.82 6.99 21.90
N PRO A 30 -7.68 7.96 22.82
CA PRO A 30 -6.37 8.30 23.36
C PRO A 30 -5.74 7.06 24.02
N GLY A 31 -4.41 6.89 23.87
CA GLY A 31 -3.69 5.76 24.46
C GLY A 31 -3.69 4.46 23.64
N THR A 32 -3.92 4.53 22.32
CA THR A 32 -3.84 3.34 21.46
C THR A 32 -2.39 3.05 21.05
N LEU A 33 -1.91 1.85 21.35
CA LEU A 33 -0.64 1.32 20.82
C LEU A 33 -0.86 0.54 19.52
N TRP A 34 -0.05 0.84 18.51
CA TRP A 34 -0.04 0.14 17.23
C TRP A 34 1.20 -0.74 17.11
N ILE A 35 1.01 -2.05 16.98
CA ILE A 35 2.08 -2.98 16.62
C ILE A 35 1.90 -3.35 15.16
N ARG A 36 2.96 -3.17 14.37
CA ARG A 36 2.99 -3.51 12.94
C ARG A 36 4.10 -4.50 12.69
N TYR A 37 3.75 -5.64 12.11
CA TYR A 37 4.71 -6.58 11.57
C TYR A 37 4.89 -6.30 10.09
N TYR A 38 6.10 -5.87 9.75
CA TYR A 38 6.57 -5.85 8.38
C TYR A 38 7.32 -7.16 8.17
N LEU A 39 7.10 -7.82 7.03
CA LEU A 39 7.78 -9.08 6.72
C LEU A 39 7.42 -10.28 7.65
N PRO A 40 6.14 -10.56 7.98
CA PRO A 40 5.79 -11.60 8.94
C PRO A 40 6.14 -13.01 8.45
N ASP A 41 6.63 -13.90 9.32
CA ASP A 41 7.00 -15.26 8.95
C ASP A 41 5.83 -16.12 8.47
N ARG A 42 6.05 -16.92 7.42
CA ARG A 42 5.03 -17.82 6.89
C ARG A 42 4.66 -18.88 7.91
N GLY A 43 3.36 -19.12 8.08
CA GLY A 43 2.84 -20.18 8.96
C GLY A 43 3.01 -19.92 10.46
N LYS A 44 3.51 -18.75 10.90
CA LYS A 44 3.75 -18.44 12.32
C LYS A 44 2.56 -17.77 13.03
N GLY A 45 1.36 -17.93 12.50
CA GLY A 45 0.14 -17.40 13.12
C GLY A 45 0.05 -15.86 13.13
N PRO A 46 -0.78 -15.28 14.02
CA PRO A 46 -1.14 -13.87 13.97
C PRO A 46 -0.07 -12.94 14.55
N LEU A 47 0.92 -13.49 15.27
CA LEU A 47 2.04 -12.77 15.85
C LEU A 47 3.28 -12.76 14.94
N ALA A 48 3.14 -13.20 13.69
CA ALA A 48 4.17 -13.03 12.67
C ALA A 48 5.52 -13.69 12.96
N GLY A 49 5.58 -14.66 13.89
CA GLY A 49 6.82 -15.34 14.28
C GLY A 49 7.56 -14.73 15.46
N VAL A 50 7.08 -13.61 16.03
CA VAL A 50 7.74 -12.92 17.13
C VAL A 50 6.85 -12.81 18.36
N GLN A 51 7.47 -12.68 19.54
CA GLN A 51 6.73 -12.41 20.77
C GLN A 51 6.21 -10.96 20.78
N LEU A 52 5.07 -10.74 21.46
CA LEU A 52 4.60 -9.38 21.69
C LEU A 52 5.59 -8.63 22.59
N PRO A 53 5.89 -7.35 22.30
CA PRO A 53 6.70 -6.53 23.19
C PRO A 53 6.00 -6.36 24.54
N LYS A 54 6.80 -6.36 25.62
CA LYS A 54 6.34 -5.96 26.94
C LYS A 54 6.37 -4.44 27.01
N ILE A 55 5.22 -3.82 27.28
CA ILE A 55 5.09 -2.36 27.22
C ILE A 55 4.61 -1.86 28.58
N TRP A 56 5.25 -0.79 29.02
CA TRP A 56 4.94 -0.10 30.27
C TRP A 56 4.49 1.32 29.96
N LEU A 57 3.37 1.73 30.52
CA LEU A 57 2.97 3.12 30.61
C LEU A 57 3.52 3.66 31.92
N GLU A 58 4.36 4.69 31.86
CA GLU A 58 4.86 5.40 33.04
C GLU A 58 4.17 6.76 33.17
N THR A 59 3.61 7.06 34.34
CA THR A 59 2.97 8.36 34.62
C THR A 59 4.03 9.42 34.95
N PRO A 60 3.69 10.72 34.93
CA PRO A 60 4.59 11.77 35.41
C PRO A 60 5.04 11.60 36.87
N SER A 61 4.28 10.85 37.68
CA SER A 61 4.65 10.49 39.06
C SER A 61 5.57 9.26 39.17
N GLY A 62 5.98 8.65 38.05
CA GLY A 62 6.84 7.47 38.00
C GLY A 62 6.10 6.13 38.18
N GLN A 63 4.77 6.12 38.31
CA GLN A 63 4.00 4.88 38.43
C GLN A 63 3.97 4.15 37.08
N ARG A 64 4.24 2.85 37.11
CA ARG A 64 4.29 2.00 35.90
C ARG A 64 3.10 1.05 35.82
N PHE A 65 2.49 0.97 34.64
CA PHE A 65 1.41 0.05 34.32
C PHE A 65 1.81 -0.83 33.14
N CYS A 66 1.73 -2.15 33.30
CA CYS A 66 1.97 -3.06 32.18
C CYS A 66 0.76 -3.07 31.25
N ILE A 67 0.98 -2.78 29.97
CA ILE A 67 -0.06 -2.90 28.93
C ILE A 67 -0.09 -4.36 28.49
N VAL A 68 -1.15 -5.07 28.87
CA VAL A 68 -1.39 -6.46 28.47
C VAL A 68 -2.48 -6.54 27.39
N PRO A 69 -2.30 -7.35 26.34
CA PRO A 69 -3.36 -7.56 25.36
C PRO A 69 -4.55 -8.26 26.03
N LEU A 70 -5.73 -7.63 25.96
CA LEU A 70 -6.97 -8.14 26.59
C LEU A 70 -7.29 -9.59 26.23
N SER A 71 -6.95 -10.06 25.02
CA SER A 71 -7.07 -11.48 24.67
C SER A 71 -6.35 -11.86 23.38
N ILE A 72 -5.25 -12.62 23.50
CA ILE A 72 -4.58 -13.21 22.33
C ILE A 72 -5.48 -14.21 21.60
N ARG A 73 -6.34 -14.94 22.32
CA ARG A 73 -7.32 -15.88 21.74
C ARG A 73 -8.24 -15.20 20.73
N HIS A 74 -8.65 -13.95 20.99
CA HIS A 74 -9.48 -13.19 20.05
C HIS A 74 -8.75 -12.88 18.73
N VAL A 75 -7.44 -12.65 18.78
CA VAL A 75 -6.64 -12.40 17.56
C VAL A 75 -6.59 -13.67 16.70
N PHE A 76 -6.30 -14.82 17.30
CA PHE A 76 -6.31 -16.12 16.60
C PHE A 76 -7.68 -16.47 16.03
N ARG A 77 -8.77 -16.23 16.78
CA ARG A 77 -10.14 -16.48 16.29
C ARG A 77 -10.41 -15.68 15.02
N ARG A 78 -10.00 -14.42 14.97
CA ARG A 78 -10.29 -13.55 13.84
C ARG A 78 -9.42 -13.81 12.62
N GLN A 79 -8.17 -14.25 12.78
CA GLN A 79 -7.31 -14.64 11.65
C GLN A 79 -7.94 -15.71 10.76
N ASN A 80 -8.76 -16.58 11.36
CA ASN A 80 -9.38 -17.70 10.67
C ASN A 80 -10.79 -17.40 10.13
N ILE A 81 -11.27 -16.16 10.21
CA ILE A 81 -12.58 -15.79 9.65
C ILE A 81 -12.47 -15.76 8.12
N PRO A 82 -13.24 -16.60 7.39
CA PRO A 82 -13.27 -16.54 5.94
C PRO A 82 -13.83 -15.20 5.47
N LEU A 83 -13.20 -14.61 4.46
CA LEU A 83 -13.73 -13.43 3.79
C LEU A 83 -14.73 -13.88 2.71
N THR A 84 -15.96 -13.41 2.83
CA THR A 84 -16.97 -13.62 1.78
C THR A 84 -16.56 -12.85 0.52
N ARG A 85 -16.68 -13.49 -0.65
CA ARG A 85 -16.50 -12.79 -1.92
C ARG A 85 -17.49 -11.63 -1.98
N LEU A 86 -16.96 -10.47 -2.29
CA LEU A 86 -17.74 -9.27 -2.48
C LEU A 86 -18.30 -9.29 -3.90
N ASP A 87 -19.61 -9.08 -4.03
CA ASP A 87 -20.28 -9.02 -5.32
C ASP A 87 -19.69 -7.85 -6.15
N PRO A 88 -19.08 -8.12 -7.32
CA PRO A 88 -18.54 -7.08 -8.20
C PRO A 88 -19.60 -6.06 -8.62
N GLY A 89 -20.83 -6.51 -8.93
CA GLY A 89 -21.92 -5.63 -9.38
C GLY A 89 -22.41 -4.67 -8.31
N LYS A 90 -22.10 -4.94 -7.04
CA LYS A 90 -22.41 -4.08 -5.89
C LYS A 90 -21.27 -3.12 -5.53
N GLN A 91 -20.08 -3.31 -6.11
CA GLN A 91 -18.95 -2.41 -5.90
C GLN A 91 -19.04 -1.23 -6.88
N LYS A 92 -19.88 -0.25 -6.55
CA LYS A 92 -19.91 1.02 -7.26
C LYS A 92 -18.69 1.85 -6.86
N PHE A 93 -17.72 1.98 -7.76
CA PHE A 93 -16.59 2.88 -7.58
C PHE A 93 -16.53 3.89 -8.73
N LYS A 94 -16.08 5.10 -8.43
CA LYS A 94 -16.12 6.20 -9.40
C LYS A 94 -14.89 6.17 -10.29
N ALA A 95 -15.12 6.23 -11.61
CA ALA A 95 -14.07 6.13 -12.62
C ALA A 95 -12.92 7.11 -12.39
N HIS A 96 -13.16 8.34 -11.91
CA HIS A 96 -12.12 9.37 -11.76
C HIS A 96 -11.04 9.08 -10.69
N LEU A 97 -11.24 8.08 -9.82
CA LEU A 97 -10.22 7.64 -8.84
C LEU A 97 -9.34 6.51 -9.36
N MET A 98 -9.67 6.03 -10.56
CA MET A 98 -9.02 4.93 -11.26
C MET A 98 -8.75 5.45 -12.69
N GLY A 99 -7.95 4.73 -13.47
CA GLY A 99 -7.56 5.22 -14.80
C GLY A 99 -6.15 4.80 -15.12
N LYS A 100 -5.88 4.48 -16.40
CA LYS A 100 -4.52 4.17 -16.85
C LYS A 100 -3.58 5.37 -16.64
N ALA A 101 -4.14 6.58 -16.54
CA ALA A 101 -3.42 7.82 -16.28
C ALA A 101 -3.20 8.14 -14.79
N ILE A 102 -4.03 7.59 -13.89
CA ILE A 102 -3.88 7.85 -12.45
C ILE A 102 -2.62 7.14 -11.97
N GLY A 103 -1.72 7.84 -11.28
CA GLY A 103 -0.51 7.29 -10.69
C GLY A 103 -0.66 7.00 -9.20
N PHE A 104 0.46 7.11 -8.49
CA PHE A 104 0.52 6.92 -7.05
C PHE A 104 0.33 8.25 -6.32
N SER A 105 -0.26 8.18 -5.13
CA SER A 105 -0.30 9.29 -4.19
C SER A 105 0.77 9.08 -3.13
N LYS A 106 1.49 10.16 -2.78
CA LYS A 106 2.42 10.14 -1.67
C LYS A 106 1.66 10.03 -0.33
N GLY A 107 2.14 9.19 0.57
CA GLY A 107 1.57 9.03 1.91
C GLY A 107 2.38 9.76 2.97
N PHE A 108 1.78 10.73 3.65
CA PHE A 108 2.35 11.43 4.82
C PHE A 108 1.77 10.95 6.17
N GLY A 109 0.59 10.33 6.13
CA GLY A 109 -0.12 9.77 7.28
C GLY A 109 -1.37 9.03 6.81
N ILE A 110 -1.89 8.12 7.64
CA ILE A 110 -3.10 7.35 7.29
C ILE A 110 -4.32 8.26 7.24
N PHE A 111 -4.44 9.22 8.17
CA PHE A 111 -5.54 10.18 8.16
C PHE A 111 -5.47 11.05 6.90
N GLY A 112 -4.31 11.65 6.64
CA GLY A 112 -4.09 12.47 5.45
C GLY A 112 -4.44 11.72 4.17
N GLY A 113 -4.00 10.46 4.04
CA GLY A 113 -4.37 9.60 2.90
C GLY A 113 -5.88 9.39 2.76
N ALA A 114 -6.59 9.13 3.87
CA ALA A 114 -8.04 8.93 3.87
C ALA A 114 -8.80 10.20 3.47
N ILE A 115 -8.46 11.36 4.07
CA ILE A 115 -9.11 12.63 3.78
C ILE A 115 -8.77 13.13 2.36
N ASN A 116 -7.56 12.89 1.87
CA ASN A 116 -7.22 13.12 0.47
C ASN A 116 -8.09 12.29 -0.48
N GLY A 117 -8.31 11.01 -0.17
CA GLY A 117 -9.20 10.14 -0.94
C GLY A 117 -10.65 10.67 -0.99
N LEU A 118 -11.16 11.12 0.15
CA LEU A 118 -12.48 11.77 0.25
C LEU A 118 -12.53 13.08 -0.56
N GLY A 119 -11.51 13.93 -0.42
CA GLY A 119 -11.40 15.19 -1.15
C GLY A 119 -11.39 14.98 -2.67
N LYS A 120 -10.58 14.03 -3.17
CA LYS A 120 -10.58 13.65 -4.59
C LYS A 120 -11.95 13.21 -5.08
N ASN A 121 -12.66 12.40 -4.28
CA ASN A 121 -14.02 11.96 -4.60
C ASN A 121 -15.01 13.13 -4.68
N LEU A 122 -14.91 14.09 -3.78
CA LEU A 122 -15.76 15.30 -3.78
C LEU A 122 -15.45 16.21 -4.98
N VAL A 123 -14.19 16.35 -5.36
CA VAL A 123 -13.79 17.11 -6.56
C VAL A 123 -14.28 16.41 -7.83
N GLY A 124 -14.17 15.09 -7.93
CA GLY A 124 -14.66 14.36 -9.10
C GLY A 124 -16.19 14.34 -9.27
N GLN A 125 -16.95 14.79 -8.27
CA GLN A 125 -18.42 14.95 -8.36
C GLN A 125 -18.86 16.30 -8.91
N ARG A 126 -18.00 17.32 -8.84
CA ARG A 126 -18.33 18.68 -9.25
C ARG A 126 -17.13 19.31 -9.94
N GLN A 127 -17.29 19.66 -11.21
CA GLN A 127 -16.24 20.32 -11.97
C GLN A 127 -16.07 21.79 -11.54
N GLY A 128 -14.83 22.27 -11.51
CA GLY A 128 -14.50 23.68 -11.31
C GLY A 128 -13.28 23.91 -10.44
N SER A 129 -12.34 24.74 -10.93
CA SER A 129 -11.06 25.01 -10.24
C SER A 129 -11.23 25.68 -8.88
N ARG A 130 -12.26 26.52 -8.70
CA ARG A 130 -12.60 27.14 -7.41
C ARG A 130 -13.00 26.10 -6.37
N TRP A 131 -13.84 25.15 -6.76
CA TRP A 131 -14.28 24.06 -5.88
C TRP A 131 -13.12 23.18 -5.47
N GLU A 132 -12.28 22.77 -6.43
CA GLU A 132 -11.09 21.98 -6.13
C GLU A 132 -10.15 22.67 -5.14
N ARG A 133 -9.87 23.97 -5.32
CA ARG A 133 -9.05 24.74 -4.38
C ARG A 133 -9.64 24.76 -2.97
N GLN A 134 -10.95 24.98 -2.84
CA GLN A 134 -11.65 24.98 -1.55
C GLN A 134 -11.58 23.61 -0.86
N VAL A 135 -11.82 22.52 -1.59
CA VAL A 135 -11.73 21.17 -1.04
C VAL A 135 -10.31 20.86 -0.59
N ARG A 136 -9.30 21.13 -1.42
CA ARG A 136 -7.89 20.91 -1.06
C ARG A 136 -7.49 21.72 0.18
N GLN A 137 -7.88 22.99 0.26
CA GLN A 137 -7.65 23.81 1.45
C GLN A 137 -8.28 23.17 2.69
N ARG A 138 -9.54 22.74 2.59
CA ARG A 138 -10.23 22.10 3.71
C ARG A 138 -9.55 20.80 4.15
N VAL A 139 -9.03 20.01 3.20
CA VAL A 139 -8.24 18.81 3.52
C VAL A 139 -6.99 19.19 4.32
N ARG A 140 -6.22 20.19 3.87
CA ARG A 140 -5.02 20.65 4.61
C ARG A 140 -5.35 21.12 6.02
N GLU A 141 -6.41 21.91 6.19
CA GLU A 141 -6.89 22.36 7.50
C GLU A 141 -7.24 21.19 8.43
N LEU A 142 -7.96 20.18 7.92
CA LEU A 142 -8.34 19.01 8.70
C LEU A 142 -7.13 18.17 9.10
N VAL A 143 -6.19 17.95 8.18
CA VAL A 143 -4.95 17.20 8.48
C VAL A 143 -4.12 17.93 9.53
N ARG A 144 -3.97 19.25 9.40
CA ARG A 144 -3.27 20.07 10.40
C ARG A 144 -3.95 20.01 11.77
N LEU A 145 -5.28 20.13 11.81
CA LEU A 145 -6.04 20.06 13.05
C LEU A 145 -5.89 18.71 13.76
N MET A 146 -5.90 17.61 13.01
CA MET A 146 -5.95 16.26 13.55
C MET A 146 -4.58 15.66 13.84
N GLU A 147 -3.59 15.93 12.99
CA GLU A 147 -2.26 15.35 13.11
C GLU A 147 -1.23 16.36 13.64
N GLY A 148 -1.54 17.66 13.68
CA GLY A 148 -0.56 18.71 13.98
C GLY A 148 0.52 18.85 12.90
N ARG A 149 0.22 18.40 11.67
CA ARG A 149 1.18 18.25 10.56
C ARG A 149 0.65 18.87 9.28
N GLY A 150 1.56 19.25 8.39
CA GLY A 150 1.20 19.87 7.12
C GLY A 150 2.39 20.55 6.46
N GLU A 151 2.16 21.01 5.23
CA GLU A 151 3.18 21.72 4.43
C GLU A 151 3.67 23.03 5.08
N ASP A 152 2.86 23.63 5.96
CA ASP A 152 3.11 24.89 6.67
C ASP A 152 3.72 24.70 8.07
N GLN A 153 3.96 23.45 8.51
CA GLN A 153 4.53 23.17 9.82
C GLN A 153 6.07 23.17 9.77
N PRO A 154 6.76 23.57 10.85
CA PRO A 154 8.21 23.41 10.93
C PRO A 154 8.59 21.91 10.97
N PRO A 155 9.78 21.51 10.48
CA PRO A 155 10.28 20.15 10.69
C PRO A 155 10.29 19.76 12.18
N PRO A 156 9.93 18.51 12.52
CA PRO A 156 9.60 17.41 11.63
C PRO A 156 8.12 17.36 11.18
N GLY A 157 7.30 18.36 11.52
CA GLY A 157 5.85 18.40 11.25
C GLY A 157 5.46 18.40 9.77
N ASN A 158 6.38 18.80 8.88
CA ASN A 158 6.22 18.78 7.42
C ASN A 158 6.95 17.62 6.72
N LEU A 159 7.59 16.72 7.47
CA LEU A 159 8.24 15.51 6.93
C LEU A 159 7.31 14.30 7.01
N GLU A 160 7.76 13.14 6.52
CA GLU A 160 7.18 11.84 6.82
C GLU A 160 7.67 11.28 8.18
N ALA A 161 6.99 10.35 8.86
CA ALA A 161 5.61 9.89 8.74
C ALA A 161 4.86 10.21 10.05
N ALA A 162 3.53 10.36 9.98
CA ALA A 162 2.65 10.52 11.15
C ALA A 162 2.78 9.37 12.17
N ALA A 163 2.33 9.57 13.41
CA ALA A 163 2.33 8.56 14.48
C ALA A 163 1.62 7.23 14.12
N THR A 164 0.89 7.19 13.00
CA THR A 164 0.20 6.01 12.47
C THR A 164 1.08 5.15 11.55
N CYS A 165 2.29 5.57 11.21
CA CYS A 165 3.21 4.95 10.26
C CYS A 165 4.59 4.68 10.88
N CYS A 166 5.41 3.85 10.23
CA CYS A 166 6.83 3.70 10.57
C CYS A 166 7.64 4.87 9.98
N ASN A 167 8.43 5.57 10.82
CA ASN A 167 9.25 6.74 10.43
C ASN A 167 10.37 6.43 9.42
N PHE A 168 10.73 5.16 9.27
CA PHE A 168 11.76 4.71 8.32
C PHE A 168 11.16 4.24 6.99
N ILE A 169 9.84 4.26 6.84
CA ILE A 169 9.19 3.77 5.62
C ILE A 169 8.58 4.95 4.88
N HIS A 170 8.92 5.05 3.60
CA HIS A 170 8.26 5.93 2.66
C HIS A 170 7.11 5.19 1.98
N TYR A 171 5.93 5.82 1.94
CA TYR A 171 4.72 5.20 1.41
C TYR A 171 4.31 5.84 0.09
N LEU A 172 3.95 5.00 -0.89
CA LEU A 172 3.09 5.38 -2.00
C LEU A 172 1.82 4.55 -1.94
N GLY A 173 0.69 5.15 -2.29
CA GLY A 173 -0.62 4.52 -2.26
C GLY A 173 -1.39 4.73 -3.55
N ARG A 174 -2.14 3.73 -4.00
CA ARG A 174 -3.03 3.84 -5.15
C ARG A 174 -4.24 2.92 -5.01
N THR A 175 -5.41 3.41 -5.43
CA THR A 175 -6.60 2.57 -5.62
C THR A 175 -6.48 1.82 -6.95
N LEU A 176 -6.77 0.53 -6.90
CA LEU A 176 -6.68 -0.41 -8.00
C LEU A 176 -8.00 -1.13 -8.20
N TYR A 177 -8.27 -1.52 -9.44
CA TYR A 177 -9.42 -2.31 -9.84
C TYR A 177 -8.95 -3.54 -10.62
N CYS A 178 -9.61 -4.67 -10.47
CA CYS A 178 -9.36 -5.83 -11.32
C CYS A 178 -10.69 -6.55 -11.55
N ALA A 179 -11.22 -6.40 -12.75
CA ALA A 179 -12.41 -7.11 -13.19
C ALA A 179 -12.11 -8.60 -13.43
N ASP A 180 -13.16 -9.40 -13.55
CA ASP A 180 -13.04 -10.76 -14.08
C ASP A 180 -12.55 -10.70 -15.55
N GLY A 181 -11.75 -11.67 -15.97
CA GLY A 181 -11.11 -11.72 -17.30
C GLY A 181 -9.93 -10.77 -17.50
N HIS A 182 -9.51 -10.04 -16.45
CA HIS A 182 -8.45 -9.04 -16.54
C HIS A 182 -7.25 -9.34 -15.65
N VAL A 183 -6.14 -8.67 -15.98
CA VAL A 183 -4.85 -8.78 -15.31
C VAL A 183 -4.36 -7.38 -14.99
N LEU A 184 -4.14 -7.14 -13.72
CA LEU A 184 -3.48 -5.95 -13.23
C LEU A 184 -1.99 -6.22 -13.05
N VAL A 185 -1.15 -5.37 -13.61
CA VAL A 185 0.30 -5.56 -13.61
C VAL A 185 0.99 -4.38 -12.95
N VAL A 186 1.89 -4.65 -12.00
CA VAL A 186 2.88 -3.68 -11.50
C VAL A 186 4.25 -4.09 -12.01
N TRP A 187 5.03 -3.14 -12.49
CA TRP A 187 6.40 -3.40 -12.90
C TRP A 187 7.31 -2.22 -12.59
N GLY A 188 8.61 -2.50 -12.51
CA GLY A 188 9.64 -1.49 -12.27
C GLY A 188 11.02 -2.11 -12.05
N ARG A 189 12.00 -1.26 -11.83
CA ARG A 189 13.35 -1.65 -11.43
C ARG A 189 13.40 -1.93 -9.93
N LEU A 190 14.04 -3.03 -9.54
CA LEU A 190 14.29 -3.37 -8.15
C LEU A 190 15.57 -2.69 -7.66
N PRO A 191 15.54 -1.95 -6.54
CA PRO A 191 16.75 -1.47 -5.86
C PRO A 191 17.60 -2.63 -5.32
N VAL A 192 18.88 -2.37 -5.01
CA VAL A 192 19.72 -3.35 -4.30
C VAL A 192 19.25 -3.48 -2.85
N ILE A 193 18.71 -4.65 -2.47
CA ILE A 193 18.16 -4.89 -1.13
C ILE A 193 18.85 -6.13 -0.54
N PRO A 194 19.38 -6.06 0.70
CA PRO A 194 19.96 -7.23 1.36
C PRO A 194 18.85 -8.22 1.74
N ARG A 195 19.17 -9.52 1.71
CA ARG A 195 18.24 -10.56 2.17
C ARG A 195 17.99 -10.45 3.67
N THR A 196 16.74 -10.25 4.04
CA THR A 196 16.24 -10.12 5.42
C THR A 196 15.70 -11.44 5.96
N TYR A 197 15.10 -12.33 5.15
CA TYR A 197 14.43 -13.54 5.64
C TYR A 197 15.34 -14.60 6.26
N GLN A 198 16.63 -14.61 5.94
CA GLN A 198 17.53 -15.66 6.40
C GLN A 198 18.16 -15.35 7.77
N HIS A 199 17.63 -14.37 8.50
CA HIS A 199 18.06 -13.99 9.85
C HIS A 199 19.59 -13.83 9.96
N ALA A 200 20.23 -13.28 8.93
CA ALA A 200 21.65 -12.95 9.03
C ALA A 200 21.84 -12.01 10.23
N ASP A 201 22.83 -12.29 11.07
CA ASP A 201 23.16 -11.46 12.25
C ASP A 201 23.45 -10.01 11.84
N TYR A 202 23.93 -9.82 10.61
CA TYR A 202 24.20 -8.53 10.00
C TYR A 202 23.64 -8.50 8.57
N LEU A 203 22.94 -7.41 8.26
CA LEU A 203 22.49 -7.12 6.90
C LEU A 203 23.56 -6.30 6.17
N ALA A 204 23.91 -6.69 4.96
CA ALA A 204 24.78 -5.88 4.10
C ALA A 204 24.14 -4.52 3.79
N ALA A 205 24.98 -3.52 3.47
CA ALA A 205 24.50 -2.25 2.96
C ALA A 205 23.77 -2.44 1.62
N GLY A 206 22.87 -1.51 1.30
CA GLY A 206 22.10 -1.55 0.07
C GLY A 206 21.49 -0.21 -0.29
N ASP A 207 20.74 -0.22 -1.37
CA ASP A 207 19.96 0.92 -1.82
C ASP A 207 18.79 1.18 -0.83
N LEU A 208 18.12 0.11 -0.40
CA LEU A 208 17.07 0.07 0.62
C LEU A 208 17.26 -1.14 1.54
N ARG A 209 16.59 -1.14 2.69
CA ARG A 209 16.54 -2.33 3.58
C ARG A 209 15.37 -3.25 3.25
N TYR A 210 14.28 -2.71 2.71
CA TYR A 210 13.06 -3.48 2.41
C TYR A 210 12.19 -2.74 1.40
N LEU A 211 11.57 -3.49 0.50
CA LEU A 211 10.50 -3.04 -0.40
C LEU A 211 9.31 -4.00 -0.31
N SER A 212 8.08 -3.46 -0.29
CA SER A 212 6.89 -4.32 -0.40
C SER A 212 5.74 -3.69 -1.13
N PHE A 213 4.84 -4.57 -1.60
CA PHE A 213 3.58 -4.30 -2.25
C PHE A 213 2.48 -4.98 -1.45
N THR A 214 1.67 -4.20 -0.73
CA THR A 214 0.56 -4.74 0.06
C THR A 214 -0.75 -4.20 -0.44
N ARG A 215 -1.70 -5.12 -0.67
CA ARG A 215 -3.05 -4.81 -1.10
C ARG A 215 -4.00 -4.92 0.07
N TYR A 216 -4.93 -3.98 0.13
CA TYR A 216 -5.96 -3.88 1.15
C TYR A 216 -7.33 -3.82 0.52
N LEU A 217 -8.28 -4.59 1.05
CA LEU A 217 -9.67 -4.51 0.64
C LEU A 217 -10.23 -3.12 1.01
N LEU A 218 -10.74 -2.39 0.02
CA LEU A 218 -11.51 -1.18 0.27
C LEU A 218 -12.98 -1.56 0.54
N CYS A 219 -13.62 -0.86 1.47
CA CYS A 219 -15.01 -1.13 1.83
C CYS A 219 -15.95 -0.88 0.63
N HIS A 220 -17.04 -1.64 0.61
CA HIS A 220 -18.13 -1.48 -0.35
C HIS A 220 -18.56 -0.02 -0.47
N GLY A 221 -18.46 0.55 -1.69
CA GLY A 221 -18.88 1.93 -1.98
C GLY A 221 -17.83 3.03 -1.76
N GLY A 222 -16.57 2.68 -1.46
CA GLY A 222 -15.57 3.66 -1.02
C GLY A 222 -15.73 3.95 0.47
N PHE A 223 -15.22 5.10 0.95
CA PHE A 223 -15.46 5.59 2.31
C PHE A 223 -16.94 6.00 2.53
N ASP A 224 -17.90 5.19 2.06
CA ASP A 224 -19.31 5.36 2.38
C ASP A 224 -19.53 4.95 3.84
N LEU A 225 -19.42 5.95 4.72
CA LEU A 225 -19.61 5.83 6.16
C LEU A 225 -20.99 5.28 6.55
N LYS A 226 -21.96 5.23 5.62
CA LYS A 226 -23.31 4.69 5.86
C LYS A 226 -23.39 3.18 5.63
N GLN A 227 -22.44 2.56 4.93
CA GLN A 227 -22.41 1.12 4.68
C GLN A 227 -21.49 0.42 5.69
N THR A 228 -21.87 0.49 6.97
CA THR A 228 -21.17 -0.14 8.11
C THR A 228 -21.19 -1.66 8.11
N HIS A 229 -21.84 -2.30 7.13
CA HIS A 229 -21.89 -3.77 7.00
C HIS A 229 -20.62 -4.38 6.37
N SER A 230 -19.67 -3.57 5.89
CA SER A 230 -18.31 -4.03 5.61
C SER A 230 -17.62 -4.34 6.94
N LEU A 231 -17.78 -5.56 7.45
CA LEU A 231 -17.30 -5.99 8.77
C LEU A 231 -15.81 -5.70 9.04
N TYR A 232 -14.98 -5.45 8.01
CA TYR A 232 -13.56 -5.13 8.16
C TYR A 232 -13.02 -4.32 6.96
N PRO A 233 -13.06 -2.98 6.95
CA PRO A 233 -12.34 -2.19 5.94
C PRO A 233 -10.82 -2.40 6.09
N LEU A 234 -10.05 -2.22 5.01
CA LEU A 234 -8.58 -2.26 5.01
C LEU A 234 -7.97 -3.59 5.50
N ILE A 235 -8.63 -4.73 5.26
CA ILE A 235 -7.98 -6.03 5.46
C ILE A 235 -6.90 -6.23 4.42
N CYS A 236 -5.71 -6.66 4.86
CA CYS A 236 -4.65 -7.12 3.96
C CYS A 236 -5.14 -8.32 3.14
N THR A 237 -5.27 -8.16 1.83
CA THR A 237 -5.66 -9.22 0.88
C THR A 237 -4.47 -9.90 0.24
N GLY A 238 -3.28 -9.30 0.35
CA GLY A 238 -2.03 -9.90 -0.08
C GLY A 238 -0.87 -8.95 0.16
N SER A 239 0.30 -9.50 0.44
CA SER A 239 1.55 -8.76 0.54
C SER A 239 2.66 -9.53 -0.14
N LEU A 240 3.48 -8.83 -0.91
CA LEU A 240 4.70 -9.34 -1.51
C LEU A 240 5.86 -8.45 -1.04
N ALA A 241 6.88 -9.06 -0.46
CA ALA A 241 8.16 -8.40 -0.18
C ALA A 241 9.14 -8.61 -1.35
N ASP A 242 10.20 -7.79 -1.41
CA ASP A 242 11.24 -7.86 -2.45
C ASP A 242 11.82 -9.27 -2.65
N GLU A 243 12.19 -9.97 -1.58
CA GLU A 243 12.69 -11.36 -1.64
C GLU A 243 11.68 -12.40 -2.17
N GLU A 244 10.40 -12.04 -2.29
CA GLU A 244 9.35 -12.93 -2.82
C GLU A 244 9.08 -12.68 -4.30
N LEU A 245 9.72 -11.67 -4.89
CA LEU A 245 9.56 -11.32 -6.29
C LEU A 245 10.44 -12.24 -7.14
N VAL A 246 9.86 -12.73 -8.22
CA VAL A 246 10.63 -13.19 -9.38
C VAL A 246 11.26 -11.95 -10.00
N THR A 247 12.59 -11.92 -10.07
CA THR A 247 13.35 -10.85 -10.71
C THR A 247 14.08 -11.37 -11.94
N PHE A 248 14.50 -10.45 -12.79
CA PHE A 248 15.36 -10.74 -13.93
C PHE A 248 16.24 -9.55 -14.26
N SER A 249 17.46 -9.85 -14.70
CA SER A 249 18.42 -8.84 -15.10
C SER A 249 18.17 -8.34 -16.52
N ARG A 250 18.34 -7.04 -16.72
CA ARG A 250 18.42 -6.44 -18.06
C ARG A 250 19.81 -5.80 -18.23
N PRO A 251 20.55 -6.13 -19.32
CA PRO A 251 21.88 -5.57 -19.55
C PRO A 251 21.89 -4.04 -19.43
N GLY A 252 22.79 -3.52 -18.58
CA GLY A 252 22.93 -2.08 -18.33
C GLY A 252 21.80 -1.41 -17.54
N GLN A 253 20.76 -2.16 -17.12
CA GLN A 253 19.58 -1.59 -16.45
C GLN A 253 19.33 -2.14 -15.06
N GLY A 254 20.03 -3.21 -14.63
CA GLY A 254 19.88 -3.82 -13.31
C GLY A 254 18.74 -4.84 -13.24
N GLU A 255 18.28 -5.14 -12.02
CA GLU A 255 17.21 -6.12 -11.76
C GLU A 255 15.82 -5.49 -11.93
N TRP A 256 14.92 -6.20 -12.59
CA TRP A 256 13.54 -5.79 -12.82
C TRP A 256 12.58 -6.79 -12.20
N TYR A 257 11.37 -6.32 -11.88
CA TYR A 257 10.28 -7.15 -11.40
C TYR A 257 9.00 -6.88 -12.18
N VAL A 258 8.18 -7.93 -12.32
CA VAL A 258 6.80 -7.83 -12.78
C VAL A 258 5.91 -8.62 -11.82
N ILE A 259 4.88 -7.96 -11.30
CA ILE A 259 3.85 -8.56 -10.45
C ILE A 259 2.55 -8.54 -11.23
N ALA A 260 1.95 -9.70 -11.44
CA ALA A 260 0.64 -9.84 -12.06
C ALA A 260 -0.38 -10.29 -11.02
N TRP A 261 -1.50 -9.59 -10.97
CA TRP A 261 -2.66 -9.99 -10.19
C TRP A 261 -3.86 -10.22 -11.09
N SER A 262 -4.53 -11.34 -10.89
CA SER A 262 -5.81 -11.66 -11.51
C SER A 262 -6.56 -12.66 -10.64
N ARG A 263 -7.79 -13.01 -11.02
CA ARG A 263 -8.48 -14.16 -10.41
C ARG A 263 -7.73 -15.44 -10.76
N SER A 264 -7.84 -16.47 -9.91
CA SER A 264 -7.28 -17.78 -10.23
C SER A 264 -7.80 -18.34 -11.57
N LYS A 265 -9.09 -18.14 -11.88
CA LYS A 265 -9.69 -18.54 -13.18
C LYS A 265 -9.20 -17.72 -14.37
N ASP A 266 -8.69 -16.52 -14.11
CA ASP A 266 -8.23 -15.55 -15.11
C ASP A 266 -6.69 -15.43 -15.05
N ARG A 267 -5.99 -16.43 -14.50
CA ARG A 267 -4.53 -16.45 -14.48
C ARG A 267 -4.01 -16.65 -15.90
N PRO A 268 -3.22 -15.70 -16.45
CA PRO A 268 -2.56 -15.90 -17.74
C PRO A 268 -1.61 -17.09 -17.71
N HIS A 269 -1.57 -17.88 -18.78
CA HIS A 269 -0.66 -19.02 -18.87
C HIS A 269 0.83 -18.58 -18.85
N ASN A 270 1.13 -17.36 -19.29
CA ASN A 270 2.47 -16.79 -19.26
C ASN A 270 2.82 -16.08 -17.94
N ALA A 271 1.90 -15.99 -16.96
CA ALA A 271 2.18 -15.45 -15.63
C ALA A 271 2.91 -16.48 -14.75
N THR A 272 4.15 -16.82 -15.15
CA THR A 272 5.01 -17.85 -14.57
C THR A 272 6.37 -17.28 -14.18
N LYS A 273 7.12 -18.03 -13.36
CA LYS A 273 8.46 -17.62 -12.93
C LYS A 273 9.44 -17.59 -14.12
N GLU A 274 9.28 -18.53 -15.03
CA GLU A 274 10.09 -18.72 -16.23
C GLU A 274 9.98 -17.51 -17.18
N ASN A 275 8.83 -16.84 -17.19
CA ASN A 275 8.57 -15.61 -17.93
C ASN A 275 8.84 -14.34 -17.09
N GLY A 276 9.46 -14.46 -15.91
CA GLY A 276 9.81 -13.31 -15.06
C GLY A 276 8.63 -12.69 -14.30
N VAL A 277 7.53 -13.44 -14.09
CA VAL A 277 6.30 -12.90 -13.48
C VAL A 277 6.07 -13.48 -12.09
N THR A 278 5.89 -12.59 -11.12
CA THR A 278 5.34 -12.91 -9.80
C THR A 278 3.82 -12.86 -9.88
N TRP A 279 3.14 -14.01 -9.91
CA TRP A 279 1.68 -14.04 -9.89
C TRP A 279 1.13 -14.25 -8.47
N GLN A 280 0.10 -13.47 -8.11
CA GLN A 280 -0.67 -13.67 -6.88
C GLN A 280 -2.17 -13.49 -7.16
N GLU A 281 -3.02 -14.27 -6.49
CA GLU A 281 -4.47 -14.17 -6.64
C GLU A 281 -4.99 -12.81 -6.14
N TRP A 282 -5.93 -12.22 -6.88
CA TRP A 282 -6.42 -10.87 -6.63
C TRP A 282 -7.19 -10.74 -5.30
N GLY A 283 -8.05 -11.66 -4.93
CA GLY A 283 -8.72 -11.69 -3.63
C GLY A 283 -10.15 -11.17 -3.70
N PRO A 284 -10.91 -11.21 -2.60
CA PRO A 284 -12.38 -11.26 -2.63
C PRO A 284 -13.11 -10.03 -3.19
N GLY A 285 -12.45 -8.86 -3.27
CA GLY A 285 -13.00 -7.63 -3.86
C GLY A 285 -12.63 -7.44 -5.32
N VAL A 286 -13.25 -6.48 -6.03
CA VAL A 286 -12.74 -6.00 -7.33
C VAL A 286 -11.93 -4.71 -7.17
N VAL A 287 -12.19 -3.93 -6.10
CA VAL A 287 -11.41 -2.73 -5.77
C VAL A 287 -10.52 -2.99 -4.55
N GLN A 288 -9.24 -2.60 -4.64
CA GLN A 288 -8.28 -2.69 -3.54
C GLN A 288 -7.37 -1.47 -3.50
N GLN A 289 -6.85 -1.13 -2.32
CA GLN A 289 -5.78 -0.15 -2.15
C GLN A 289 -4.44 -0.88 -2.21
N LEU A 290 -3.55 -0.50 -3.12
CA LEU A 290 -2.13 -0.85 -3.04
C LEU A 290 -1.40 0.19 -2.19
N THR A 291 -0.57 -0.31 -1.29
CA THR A 291 0.44 0.46 -0.57
C THR A 291 1.79 -0.16 -0.84
N THR A 292 2.71 0.66 -1.31
CA THR A 292 4.10 0.29 -1.47
C THR A 292 4.95 0.97 -0.42
N ARG A 293 5.98 0.27 0.06
CA ARG A 293 6.79 0.68 1.23
C ARG A 293 8.26 0.57 0.92
N TRP A 294 8.99 1.67 1.00
CA TRP A 294 10.45 1.71 0.89
C TRP A 294 11.03 1.98 2.27
N LEU A 295 11.67 0.98 2.87
CA LEU A 295 12.30 1.15 4.17
C LEU A 295 13.74 1.63 3.97
N THR A 296 14.00 2.85 4.43
CA THR A 296 15.31 3.48 4.40
C THR A 296 15.81 3.69 5.82
N VAL A 297 17.07 3.33 6.07
CA VAL A 297 17.71 3.52 7.38
C VAL A 297 19.13 3.99 7.13
N ALA A 298 19.41 5.23 7.55
CA ALA A 298 20.72 5.83 7.38
C ALA A 298 21.78 5.20 8.30
N PRO A 299 23.06 5.18 7.89
CA PRO A 299 23.55 5.52 6.55
C PRO A 299 23.48 4.34 5.56
N HIS A 300 23.24 3.13 6.05
CA HIS A 300 23.51 1.89 5.30
C HIS A 300 22.48 1.54 4.21
N TRP A 301 21.28 2.13 4.26
CA TRP A 301 20.17 1.81 3.37
C TRP A 301 19.40 3.07 2.96
N GLN A 302 20.10 4.07 2.41
CA GLN A 302 19.51 5.34 2.01
C GLN A 302 20.18 5.91 0.75
N LYS A 303 20.00 5.24 -0.39
CA LYS A 303 20.45 5.82 -1.66
C LYS A 303 19.52 6.96 -2.09
N SER A 304 20.11 8.08 -2.45
CA SER A 304 19.38 9.24 -2.98
C SER A 304 18.75 8.93 -4.34
N GLY A 305 17.59 9.52 -4.62
CA GLY A 305 16.94 9.44 -5.95
C GLY A 305 16.06 8.21 -6.19
N ILE A 306 16.00 7.24 -5.28
CA ILE A 306 15.34 5.95 -5.53
C ILE A 306 14.15 5.64 -4.62
N ALA A 307 14.08 6.29 -3.47
CA ALA A 307 12.99 6.16 -2.51
C ALA A 307 12.10 7.40 -2.60
N PRO A 308 10.78 7.29 -2.41
CA PRO A 308 9.87 8.43 -2.41
C PRO A 308 10.00 9.27 -1.13
N ASP A 309 11.20 9.64 -0.69
CA ASP A 309 11.40 10.38 0.56
C ASP A 309 10.95 11.85 0.46
N SER A 310 10.87 12.53 1.60
CA SER A 310 10.39 13.92 1.66
C SER A 310 11.36 14.94 1.05
N LYS A 311 12.60 14.55 0.70
CA LYS A 311 13.54 15.42 -0.05
C LYS A 311 13.16 15.45 -1.53
N LEU A 312 12.81 14.30 -2.11
CA LEU A 312 12.35 14.19 -3.50
C LEU A 312 10.87 14.55 -3.67
N LEU A 313 10.05 14.20 -2.68
CA LEU A 313 8.61 14.35 -2.68
C LEU A 313 8.18 15.17 -1.44
N PRO A 314 8.45 16.48 -1.42
CA PRO A 314 8.02 17.34 -0.32
C PRO A 314 6.49 17.41 -0.28
N TRP A 315 5.94 17.65 0.91
CA TRP A 315 4.49 17.65 1.15
C TRP A 315 3.72 18.55 0.18
N ASN A 316 4.15 19.80 0.04
CA ASN A 316 3.47 20.82 -0.76
C ASN A 316 3.30 20.45 -2.24
N ARG A 317 4.21 19.64 -2.79
CA ARG A 317 4.21 19.24 -4.21
C ARG A 317 3.70 17.83 -4.44
N SER A 318 3.79 16.92 -3.47
CA SER A 318 3.49 15.50 -3.68
C SER A 318 2.21 15.02 -3.01
N ASP A 319 1.72 15.73 -1.99
CA ASP A 319 0.39 15.49 -1.44
C ASP A 319 -0.67 16.09 -2.37
N TRP A 320 -1.76 15.36 -2.65
CA TRP A 320 -2.82 15.86 -3.54
C TRP A 320 -3.41 17.19 -3.07
N SER A 321 -3.55 17.36 -1.75
CA SER A 321 -4.05 18.59 -1.17
C SER A 321 -3.00 19.69 -1.06
N GLY A 322 -1.73 19.41 -1.34
CA GLY A 322 -0.64 20.37 -1.30
C GLY A 322 -0.89 21.61 -2.16
N SER A 323 -0.40 22.75 -1.69
CA SER A 323 -0.56 24.06 -2.34
C SER A 323 0.03 24.12 -3.75
N GLN A 324 1.03 23.30 -4.03
CA GLN A 324 1.77 23.24 -5.30
C GLN A 324 1.77 21.82 -5.88
N TYR A 325 0.71 21.04 -5.62
CA TYR A 325 0.63 19.64 -6.04
C TYR A 325 0.96 19.48 -7.53
N ASP A 326 1.94 18.64 -7.81
CA ASP A 326 2.44 18.33 -9.13
C ASP A 326 2.20 16.84 -9.43
N PRO A 327 1.18 16.51 -10.26
CA PRO A 327 0.87 15.12 -10.57
C PRO A 327 2.01 14.43 -11.35
N ASN A 328 2.96 15.15 -11.94
CA ASN A 328 4.06 14.54 -12.68
C ASN A 328 5.12 13.91 -11.77
N LEU A 329 5.11 14.22 -10.47
CA LEU A 329 6.07 13.61 -9.54
C LEU A 329 5.80 12.12 -9.34
N THR A 330 4.55 11.74 -9.07
CA THR A 330 4.14 10.33 -8.88
C THR A 330 2.69 10.04 -9.32
N GLY A 331 1.86 11.08 -9.44
CA GLY A 331 0.41 11.00 -9.66
C GLY A 331 -0.03 10.75 -11.11
N ASN A 332 0.88 10.67 -12.07
CA ASN A 332 0.62 10.42 -13.48
C ASN A 332 1.31 9.14 -13.95
N ASN A 333 0.55 8.11 -14.31
CA ASN A 333 1.06 6.81 -14.73
C ASN A 333 1.41 6.73 -16.23
N LEU A 334 1.03 7.73 -17.03
CA LEU A 334 1.34 7.77 -18.47
C LEU A 334 2.80 8.12 -18.76
N ARG A 335 3.53 8.60 -17.75
CA ARG A 335 4.93 9.01 -17.88
C ARG A 335 5.74 8.50 -16.69
N PRO A 336 7.08 8.40 -16.82
CA PRO A 336 7.95 8.22 -15.67
C PRO A 336 7.77 9.38 -14.68
N GLY A 337 7.70 9.08 -13.38
CA GLY A 337 7.73 10.09 -12.33
C GLY A 337 9.15 10.40 -11.87
N VAL A 338 9.28 11.09 -10.73
CA VAL A 338 10.58 11.58 -10.23
C VAL A 338 11.57 10.46 -9.87
N LEU A 339 11.09 9.25 -9.58
CA LEU A 339 11.93 8.09 -9.26
C LEU A 339 12.38 7.31 -10.51
N GLY A 340 12.01 7.76 -11.71
CA GLY A 340 12.30 7.05 -12.97
C GLY A 340 11.77 5.61 -12.95
N ASP A 341 12.63 4.66 -13.34
CA ASP A 341 12.29 3.23 -13.40
C ASP A 341 12.07 2.58 -12.02
N TYR A 342 12.50 3.20 -10.92
CA TYR A 342 12.23 2.71 -9.57
C TYR A 342 10.81 3.03 -9.09
N GLN A 343 10.11 3.95 -9.78
CA GLN A 343 8.69 4.16 -9.52
C GLN A 343 7.89 2.95 -10.04
N PRO A 344 7.07 2.29 -9.20
CA PRO A 344 6.19 1.24 -9.69
C PRO A 344 5.25 1.83 -10.75
N ARG A 345 5.11 1.14 -11.87
CA ARG A 345 4.18 1.50 -12.95
C ARG A 345 3.08 0.46 -13.05
N ILE A 346 1.88 0.93 -13.38
CA ILE A 346 0.71 0.07 -13.52
C ILE A 346 0.35 -0.09 -14.98
N SER A 347 0.03 -1.32 -15.35
CA SER A 347 -0.54 -1.68 -16.64
C SER A 347 -1.78 -2.54 -16.42
N TYR A 348 -2.81 -2.37 -17.25
CA TYR A 348 -4.05 -3.13 -17.17
C TYR A 348 -4.37 -3.80 -18.50
N PHE A 349 -4.60 -5.10 -18.47
CA PHE A 349 -4.80 -5.91 -19.67
C PHE A 349 -6.01 -6.83 -19.50
N THR A 350 -6.63 -7.22 -20.61
CA THR A 350 -7.35 -8.50 -20.67
C THR A 350 -6.36 -9.66 -20.47
N ARG A 351 -6.86 -10.82 -20.05
CA ARG A 351 -6.03 -12.03 -19.94
C ARG A 351 -5.33 -12.32 -21.27
N GLU A 352 -6.07 -12.29 -22.37
CA GLU A 352 -5.60 -12.62 -23.71
C GLU A 352 -4.53 -11.61 -24.18
N ALA A 353 -4.71 -10.32 -23.91
CA ALA A 353 -3.72 -9.31 -24.27
C ALA A 353 -2.42 -9.46 -23.48
N PHE A 354 -2.49 -9.84 -22.20
CA PHE A 354 -1.29 -10.13 -21.41
C PHE A 354 -0.58 -11.40 -21.88
N GLU A 355 -1.34 -12.43 -22.26
CA GLU A 355 -0.79 -13.68 -22.82
C GLU A 355 -0.06 -13.44 -24.14
N ALA A 356 -0.60 -12.56 -24.99
CA ALA A 356 0.00 -12.20 -26.28
C ALA A 356 1.38 -11.52 -26.16
N LEU A 357 1.76 -11.02 -24.98
CA LEU A 357 3.10 -10.47 -24.73
C LEU A 357 4.19 -11.55 -24.70
N GLY A 358 3.84 -12.83 -24.53
CA GLY A 358 4.78 -13.94 -24.48
C GLY A 358 5.75 -13.83 -23.30
N ASP A 359 7.06 -13.81 -23.60
CA ASP A 359 8.13 -13.61 -22.60
C ASP A 359 8.15 -12.16 -22.11
N ILE A 360 7.52 -11.93 -20.94
CA ILE A 360 7.33 -10.60 -20.35
C ILE A 360 8.66 -9.87 -20.12
N ARG A 361 9.77 -10.58 -19.93
CA ARG A 361 11.11 -9.98 -19.76
C ARG A 361 11.52 -9.12 -20.96
N ARG A 362 11.04 -9.48 -22.15
CA ARG A 362 11.31 -8.78 -23.42
C ARG A 362 10.29 -7.68 -23.72
N ALA A 363 9.13 -7.71 -23.07
CA ALA A 363 8.03 -6.77 -23.31
C ALA A 363 8.17 -5.44 -22.53
N LEU A 364 9.14 -5.32 -21.61
CA LEU A 364 9.34 -4.07 -20.86
C LEU A 364 9.95 -2.95 -21.72
N PRO A 365 9.43 -1.70 -21.63
CA PRO A 365 8.37 -1.22 -20.73
C PRO A 365 6.96 -1.61 -21.20
N LEU A 366 6.09 -2.00 -20.27
CA LEU A 366 4.70 -2.30 -20.61
C LEU A 366 3.90 -1.00 -20.84
N PRO A 367 2.99 -0.96 -21.82
CA PRO A 367 2.08 0.16 -21.98
C PRO A 367 1.14 0.27 -20.76
N PRO A 368 0.56 1.45 -20.47
CA PRO A 368 -0.44 1.60 -19.41
C PRO A 368 -1.66 0.68 -19.58
N GLY A 369 -1.91 0.22 -20.81
CA GLY A 369 -2.99 -0.71 -21.13
C GLY A 369 -4.33 -0.01 -21.39
N GLU A 370 -5.41 -0.73 -21.11
CA GLU A 370 -6.79 -0.26 -21.32
C GLU A 370 -7.26 0.68 -20.18
N ASP A 371 -8.33 1.43 -20.43
CA ASP A 371 -9.08 2.06 -19.35
C ASP A 371 -10.03 1.01 -18.70
N TRP A 372 -10.43 1.25 -17.45
CA TRP A 372 -11.05 0.26 -16.54
C TRP A 372 -12.53 0.04 -16.77
#